data_AF-A0A7K4NVS6-F1
#
_entry.id   AF-A0A7K4NVS6-F1
#
_cell.length_a   1.000
_cell.length_b   1.000
_cell.length_c   1.000
_cell.angle_alpha   90.00
_cell.angle_beta   90.00
_cell.angle_gamma   90.00
#
_symmetry.space_group_name_H-M   'P 1'
#
loop_
_entity.id
_entity.type
_entity.pdbx_description
1 polymer ?
#
loop_
_entity_poly.entity_id
_entity_poly.type
_entity_poly.pdbx_seq_one_letter_code
_entity_poly.pdbx_strand_id
1 'polypeptide(L)'
;MGLDTEEIRNEIKRILEREGIHRSKRLADEVVKKVGSEKTVYREIKAMAESGVIQRTGSGQHISYDIPSATEKHRLVLFHLLEYAENNWEHLDRSHFKIVNNKNNLFFLVIF
;
A
#
# COMPACT_ATOMS: atom_id res chain seq x y z
N MET A 1 2.44 -27.38 9.40
CA MET A 1 3.25 -26.16 9.54
C MET A 1 2.66 -25.15 8.58
N GLY A 2 2.00 -24.11 9.10
CA GLY A 2 1.41 -23.08 8.23
C GLY A 2 2.53 -22.35 7.51
N LEU A 3 2.42 -22.24 6.19
CA LEU A 3 3.35 -21.47 5.38
C LEU A 3 3.42 -20.06 5.97
N ASP A 4 4.64 -19.61 6.25
CA ASP A 4 4.87 -18.33 6.90
C ASP A 4 4.46 -17.21 5.94
N THR A 5 3.37 -16.52 6.26
CA THR A 5 2.90 -15.35 5.50
C THR A 5 4.04 -14.33 5.30
N GLU A 6 4.95 -14.23 6.24
CA GLU A 6 6.10 -13.33 6.15
C GLU A 6 7.09 -13.77 5.06
N GLU A 7 7.31 -15.07 4.90
CA GLU A 7 8.15 -15.62 3.83
C GLU A 7 7.57 -15.29 2.45
N ILE A 8 6.25 -15.42 2.30
CA ILE A 8 5.54 -15.07 1.06
C ILE A 8 5.70 -13.58 0.74
N ARG A 9 5.48 -12.70 1.73
CA ARG A 9 5.59 -11.24 1.58
C ARG A 9 7.01 -10.82 1.23
N ASN A 10 8.00 -11.43 1.88
CA ASN A 10 9.41 -11.17 1.61
C ASN A 10 9.79 -11.61 0.20
N GLU A 11 9.31 -12.75 -0.27
CA GLU A 11 9.57 -13.20 -1.64
C GLU A 11 8.93 -12.30 -2.70
N ILE A 12 7.68 -11.84 -2.46
CA ILE A 12 7.01 -10.87 -3.32
C ILE A 12 7.84 -9.59 -3.43
N LYS A 13 8.27 -9.01 -2.30
CA LYS A 13 9.13 -7.81 -2.29
C LYS A 13 10.43 -8.05 -3.04
N ARG A 14 11.12 -9.16 -2.74
CA ARG A 14 12.42 -9.49 -3.35
C ARG A 14 12.33 -9.57 -4.88
N ILE A 15 11.27 -10.15 -5.42
CA ILE A 15 11.05 -10.22 -6.88
C ILE A 15 10.82 -8.82 -7.44
N LEU A 16 9.92 -8.05 -6.85
CA LEU A 16 9.59 -6.70 -7.34
C LEU A 16 10.77 -5.71 -7.21
N GLU A 17 11.56 -5.79 -6.13
CA GLU A 17 12.76 -4.97 -5.95
C GLU A 17 13.85 -5.30 -6.97
N ARG A 18 13.98 -6.58 -7.35
CA ARG A 18 14.98 -7.04 -8.31
C ARG A 18 14.58 -6.80 -9.75
N GLU A 19 13.32 -7.04 -10.09
CA GLU A 19 12.85 -7.13 -11.47
C GLU A 19 11.88 -6.01 -11.85
N GLY A 20 11.46 -5.18 -10.89
CA GLY A 20 10.48 -4.12 -11.09
C GLY A 20 9.09 -4.66 -11.40
N ILE A 21 8.35 -3.89 -12.19
CA ILE A 21 6.95 -4.15 -12.54
C ILE A 21 6.72 -5.60 -13.03
N HIS A 22 5.82 -6.32 -12.36
CA HIS A 22 5.45 -7.69 -12.71
C HIS A 22 3.95 -7.87 -12.92
N ARG A 23 3.58 -8.69 -13.91
CA ARG A 23 2.19 -9.07 -14.15
C ARG A 23 1.65 -9.92 -13.00
N SER A 24 0.39 -9.69 -12.60
CA SER A 24 -0.25 -10.39 -11.47
C SER A 24 -0.01 -11.91 -11.49
N LYS A 25 -0.35 -12.57 -12.61
CA LYS A 25 -0.19 -14.01 -12.77
C LYS A 25 1.29 -14.44 -12.70
N ARG A 26 2.17 -13.72 -13.38
CA ARG A 26 3.60 -14.05 -13.42
C ARG A 26 4.24 -13.93 -12.04
N LEU A 27 3.93 -12.86 -11.31
CA LEU A 27 4.39 -12.66 -9.93
C LEU A 27 3.95 -13.82 -9.04
N ALA A 28 2.66 -14.19 -9.11
CA ALA A 28 2.13 -15.30 -8.33
C ALA A 28 2.81 -16.63 -8.70
N ASP A 29 2.94 -16.94 -9.99
CA ASP A 29 3.59 -18.16 -10.47
C ASP A 29 5.05 -18.28 -9.98
N GLU A 30 5.79 -17.17 -9.96
CA GLU A 30 7.18 -17.15 -9.48
C GLU A 30 7.28 -17.34 -7.96
N VAL A 31 6.43 -16.68 -7.18
CA VAL A 31 6.41 -16.84 -5.72
C VAL A 31 5.97 -18.26 -5.35
N VAL A 32 4.95 -18.81 -6.02
CA VAL A 32 4.43 -20.16 -5.79
C VAL A 32 5.49 -21.23 -6.02
N LYS A 33 6.38 -21.07 -7.01
CA LYS A 33 7.49 -22.01 -7.22
C LYS A 33 8.39 -22.16 -5.98
N LYS A 34 8.47 -21.12 -5.15
CA LYS A 34 9.29 -21.12 -3.93
C LYS A 34 8.52 -21.54 -2.68
N VAL A 35 7.27 -21.08 -2.52
CA VAL A 35 6.50 -21.22 -1.27
C VAL A 35 5.29 -22.17 -1.37
N GLY A 36 4.92 -22.62 -2.57
CA GLY A 36 3.98 -23.74 -2.80
C GLY A 36 2.47 -23.47 -2.65
N SER A 37 2.00 -22.36 -2.07
CA SER A 37 0.56 -22.13 -1.85
C SER A 37 -0.01 -20.97 -2.65
N GLU A 38 -0.51 -21.26 -3.86
CA GLU A 38 -1.08 -20.28 -4.79
C GLU A 38 -2.18 -19.41 -4.19
N LYS A 39 -3.17 -20.02 -3.53
CA LYS A 39 -4.26 -19.27 -2.89
C LYS A 39 -3.76 -18.29 -1.83
N THR A 40 -2.75 -18.69 -1.05
CA THR A 40 -2.15 -17.84 -0.03
C THR A 40 -1.33 -16.72 -0.66
N VAL A 41 -0.56 -17.01 -1.71
CA VAL A 41 0.21 -16.02 -2.46
C VAL A 41 -0.69 -14.92 -3.02
N TYR A 42 -1.78 -15.27 -3.73
CA TYR A 42 -2.72 -14.25 -4.23
C TYR A 42 -3.36 -13.43 -3.12
N ARG A 43 -3.68 -14.06 -1.98
CA ARG A 43 -4.22 -13.35 -0.82
C ARG A 43 -3.21 -12.34 -0.26
N GLU A 44 -1.95 -12.73 -0.12
CA GLU A 44 -0.91 -11.82 0.37
C GLU A 44 -0.58 -10.72 -0.62
N ILE A 45 -0.51 -10.99 -1.93
CA ILE A 45 -0.37 -9.95 -2.97
C ILE A 45 -1.49 -8.91 -2.82
N LYS A 46 -2.74 -9.37 -2.65
CA LYS A 46 -3.88 -8.47 -2.47
C LYS A 46 -3.75 -7.64 -1.20
N ALA A 47 -3.42 -8.26 -0.07
CA ALA A 47 -3.25 -7.57 1.21
C ALA A 47 -2.10 -6.55 1.19
N MET A 48 -0.98 -6.89 0.52
CA MET A 48 0.13 -5.97 0.32
C MET A 48 -0.25 -4.79 -0.57
N ALA A 49 -1.11 -5.01 -1.57
CA ALA A 49 -1.60 -3.93 -2.44
C ALA A 49 -2.59 -3.00 -1.69
N GLU A 50 -3.50 -3.58 -0.90
CA GLU A 50 -4.45 -2.83 -0.06
C GLU A 50 -3.75 -1.98 1.01
N SER A 51 -2.66 -2.49 1.59
CA SER A 51 -1.85 -1.75 2.56
C SER A 51 -0.86 -0.76 1.93
N GLY A 52 -0.77 -0.72 0.59
CA GLY A 52 0.15 0.17 -0.14
C GLY A 52 1.62 -0.25 -0.06
N VAL A 53 1.93 -1.45 0.42
CA VAL A 53 3.29 -2.02 0.41
C VAL A 53 3.76 -2.26 -1.02
N ILE A 54 2.84 -2.69 -1.90
CA ILE A 54 3.04 -2.78 -3.34
C ILE A 54 1.97 -1.95 -4.05
N GLN A 55 2.31 -1.39 -5.20
CA GLN A 55 1.37 -0.62 -6.01
C GLN A 55 0.74 -1.50 -7.09
N ARG A 56 -0.58 -1.52 -7.15
CA ARG A 56 -1.32 -2.11 -8.27
C ARG A 56 -1.41 -1.11 -9.42
N THR A 57 -1.02 -1.51 -10.62
CA THR A 57 -1.19 -0.73 -11.85
C THR A 57 -2.00 -1.50 -12.90
N GLY A 58 -2.71 -0.78 -13.76
CA GLY A 58 -3.57 -1.36 -14.80
C GLY A 58 -4.98 -1.75 -14.35
N SER A 59 -5.79 -2.23 -15.29
CA SER A 59 -7.22 -2.54 -15.09
C SER A 59 -7.62 -3.87 -15.75
N GLY A 60 -8.73 -4.46 -15.29
CA GLY A 60 -9.26 -5.71 -15.83
C GLY A 60 -8.26 -6.87 -15.75
N GLN A 61 -7.97 -7.50 -16.90
CA GLN A 61 -6.97 -8.57 -17.01
C GLN A 61 -5.53 -8.04 -17.07
N HIS A 62 -5.34 -6.73 -17.14
CA HIS A 62 -4.05 -6.08 -17.30
C HIS A 62 -3.42 -5.56 -16.01
N ILE A 63 -3.56 -6.32 -14.93
CA ILE A 63 -3.01 -5.95 -13.63
C ILE A 63 -1.51 -6.28 -13.54
N SER A 64 -0.74 -5.31 -13.08
CA SER A 64 0.66 -5.45 -12.68
C SER A 64 0.88 -4.91 -11.26
N TYR A 65 2.00 -5.29 -10.66
CA TYR A 65 2.44 -4.85 -9.35
C TYR A 65 3.87 -4.36 -9.38
N ASP A 66 4.20 -3.40 -8.53
CA ASP A 66 5.55 -2.84 -8.37
C ASP A 66 5.78 -2.33 -6.94
N ILE A 67 7.04 -2.04 -6.60
CA ILE A 67 7.37 -1.28 -5.40
C ILE A 67 7.01 0.20 -5.64
N PRO A 68 6.19 0.83 -4.79
CA PRO A 68 5.84 2.23 -4.96
C PRO A 68 7.08 3.12 -4.84
N SER A 69 7.17 4.16 -5.67
CA SER A 69 8.21 5.18 -5.55
C SER A 69 8.15 5.88 -4.19
N ALA A 70 9.24 6.55 -3.77
CA ALA A 70 9.25 7.33 -2.54
C ALA A 70 8.13 8.38 -2.51
N THR A 71 7.89 9.06 -3.63
CA THR A 71 6.79 10.02 -3.80
C THR A 71 5.43 9.36 -3.58
N GLU A 72 5.22 8.19 -4.16
CA GLU A 72 3.96 7.46 -4.03
C GLU A 72 3.74 6.94 -2.59
N LYS A 73 4.80 6.48 -1.93
CA LYS A 73 4.77 6.11 -0.51
C LYS A 73 4.34 7.29 0.36
N HIS A 74 4.92 8.47 0.18
CA HIS A 74 4.52 9.67 0.93
C HIS A 74 3.07 10.08 0.62
N ARG A 75 2.63 9.98 -0.64
CA ARG A 75 1.24 10.26 -1.04
C ARG A 75 0.26 9.35 -0.32
N LEU A 76 0.54 8.05 -0.25
CA LEU A 76 -0.31 7.06 0.43
C LEU A 76 -0.41 7.34 1.94
N VAL A 77 0.72 7.65 2.59
CA VAL A 77 0.73 8.03 4.02
C VAL A 77 -0.11 9.28 4.24
N LEU A 78 0.07 10.31 3.41
CA LEU A 78 -0.73 11.53 3.51
C LEU A 78 -2.22 11.26 3.31
N PHE A 79 -2.57 10.44 2.32
CA PHE A 79 -3.96 10.07 2.05
C PHE A 79 -4.60 9.35 3.24
N HIS A 80 -3.94 8.35 3.82
CA HIS A 80 -4.47 7.64 4.99
C HIS A 80 -4.58 8.54 6.23
N LEU A 81 -3.65 9.48 6.42
CA LEU A 81 -3.74 10.46 7.51
C LEU A 81 -4.93 11.40 7.33
N LEU A 82 -5.20 11.83 6.09
CA LEU A 82 -6.36 12.65 5.77
C LEU A 82 -7.66 11.87 5.99
N GLU A 83 -7.77 10.66 5.46
CA GLU A 83 -8.94 9.78 5.66
C GLU A 83 -9.18 9.51 7.14
N TYR A 84 -8.12 9.25 7.92
CA TYR A 84 -8.23 9.09 9.37
C TYR A 84 -8.75 10.37 10.03
N ALA A 85 -8.20 11.53 9.67
CA ALA A 85 -8.62 12.81 10.23
C ALA A 85 -10.08 13.13 9.89
N GLU A 86 -10.53 12.87 8.66
CA GLU A 86 -11.92 13.05 8.22
C GLU A 86 -12.87 12.14 9.03
N ASN A 87 -12.54 10.86 9.15
CA ASN A 87 -13.38 9.88 9.84
C ASN A 87 -13.41 10.05 11.36
N ASN A 88 -12.42 10.73 11.94
CA ASN A 88 -12.29 10.92 13.40
C ASN A 88 -12.42 12.40 13.80
N TRP A 89 -12.83 13.27 12.89
CA TRP A 89 -12.83 14.73 13.08
C TRP A 89 -13.55 15.18 14.36
N GLU A 90 -14.66 14.53 14.70
CA GLU A 90 -15.45 14.84 15.90
C GLU A 90 -14.77 14.45 17.22
N HIS A 91 -13.79 13.53 17.15
CA HIS A 91 -13.05 13.01 18.30
C HIS A 91 -11.66 13.62 18.44
N LEU A 92 -11.21 14.42 17.47
CA LEU A 92 -9.92 15.10 17.54
C LEU A 92 -9.98 16.27 18.53
N ASP A 93 -9.03 16.30 19.46
CA ASP A 93 -8.83 17.45 20.32
C ASP A 93 -8.33 18.64 19.49
N ARG A 94 -9.23 19.59 19.26
CA ARG A 94 -9.02 20.77 18.42
C ARG A 94 -7.98 21.74 19.00
N SER A 95 -7.61 21.61 20.27
CA SER A 95 -6.57 22.45 20.88
C SER A 95 -5.18 22.24 20.24
N HIS A 96 -4.98 21.09 19.59
CA HIS A 96 -3.72 20.73 18.91
C HIS A 96 -3.67 21.11 17.42
N PHE A 97 -4.75 21.66 16.85
CA PHE A 97 -4.83 21.95 15.41
C PHE A 97 -5.06 23.43 15.14
N LYS A 98 -4.29 23.99 14.20
CA LYS A 98 -4.56 25.33 13.67
C LYS A 98 -5.13 25.23 12.27
N ILE A 99 -6.36 25.73 12.10
CA ILE A 99 -6.97 25.89 10.78
C ILE A 99 -6.26 27.04 10.07
N VAL A 100 -5.59 26.75 8.95
CA VAL A 100 -5.00 27.77 8.09
C VAL A 100 -5.83 27.84 6.82
N ASN A 101 -6.64 28.89 6.70
CA ASN A 101 -7.46 29.13 5.52
C ASN A 101 -6.71 30.08 4.57
N ASN A 102 -6.25 29.57 3.43
CA ASN A 102 -5.90 30.40 2.28
C ASN A 102 -7.03 30.26 1.27
N LYS A 103 -7.46 31.38 0.67
CA LYS A 103 -8.73 31.62 -0.03
C LYS A 103 -9.19 30.56 -1.05
N ASN A 104 -8.35 29.60 -1.42
CA ASN A 104 -8.65 28.56 -2.40
C ASN A 104 -8.36 27.11 -1.96
N ASN A 105 -7.87 26.80 -0.75
CA ASN A 105 -7.67 25.41 -0.26
C ASN A 105 -7.55 25.37 1.28
N LEU A 106 -8.29 24.47 1.94
CA LEU A 106 -8.13 24.18 3.36
C LEU A 106 -6.88 23.29 3.56
N PHE A 107 -5.92 23.77 4.34
CA PHE A 107 -4.82 22.94 4.85
C PHE A 107 -4.90 22.90 6.37
N PHE A 108 -4.82 21.70 6.94
CA PHE A 108 -4.67 21.51 8.38
C PHE A 108 -3.18 21.46 8.71
N LEU A 109 -2.72 22.39 9.56
CA LEU A 109 -1.36 22.35 10.11
C LEU A 109 -1.42 21.70 11.49
N VAL A 110 -0.80 20.53 11.63
CA VAL A 110 -0.55 19.88 12.93
C VAL A 110 0.72 20.50 13.51
N ILE A 111 0.64 21.08 14.70
CA ILE A 111 1.81 21.58 15.44
C ILE A 111 1.96 20.68 16.67
N PHE A 112 3.15 20.10 16.85
CA PHE A 112 3.54 19.41 18.09
C PHE A 112 3.90 20.42 19.18
#